data_AF-A0A2H6NHI8-F1
#
_entry.id   AF-A0A2H6NHI8-F1
#
_cell.length_a   1.000
_cell.length_b   1.000
_cell.length_c   1.000
_cell.angle_alpha   90.00
_cell.angle_beta   90.00
_cell.angle_gamma   90.00
#
_symmetry.space_group_name_H-M   'P 1'
#
loop_
_entity.id
_entity.type
_entity.pdbx_description
1 polymer ?
#
loop_
_entity_poly.entity_id
_entity_poly.type
_entity_poly.pdbx_seq_one_letter_code
_entity_poly.pdbx_strand_id
1 'polypeptide(L)'
;GTLDLVFVSGQWQSDLELGELVVEPLSWSDHSLLRLDFQTAAPNRRESEPLRWFHPRRLMDPDRFQTELGVVPETLAHSLAGELVAAWDKATADALDRVVTLR
;
A
#
# COMPACT_ATOMS: atom_id res chain seq x y z
N GLY A 1 1.44 10.75 16.48
CA GLY A 1 2.62 10.39 15.69
C GLY A 1 2.10 9.59 14.54
N THR A 2 2.24 10.10 13.32
CA THR A 2 1.57 9.56 12.15
C THR A 2 2.55 8.69 11.36
N LEU A 3 2.09 7.53 10.93
CA LEU A 3 2.91 6.47 10.35
C LEU A 3 2.55 6.32 8.87
N ASP A 4 3.51 6.59 8.00
CA ASP A 4 3.39 6.39 6.56
C ASP A 4 4.17 5.13 6.16
N LEU A 5 3.49 4.15 5.55
CA LEU A 5 4.07 2.85 5.17
C LEU A 5 3.99 2.64 3.65
N VAL A 6 5.08 2.17 3.05
CA VAL A 6 5.14 1.78 1.64
C VAL A 6 5.56 0.31 1.55
N PHE A 7 4.77 -0.49 0.85
CA PHE A 7 5.04 -1.92 0.66
C PHE A 7 5.38 -2.21 -0.80
N VAL A 8 6.39 -3.04 -1.02
CA VAL A 8 6.81 -3.50 -2.35
C VAL A 8 6.72 -5.03 -2.37
N SER A 9 6.03 -5.58 -3.37
CA SER A 9 5.94 -7.02 -3.56
C SER A 9 7.28 -7.56 -4.06
N GLY A 10 7.71 -8.74 -3.58
CA GLY A 10 9.01 -9.33 -3.90
C GLY A 10 9.26 -9.55 -5.40
N GLN A 11 8.21 -9.68 -6.22
CA GLN A 11 8.32 -9.74 -7.69
C GLN A 11 8.88 -8.46 -8.31
N TRP A 12 8.74 -7.33 -7.62
CA TRP A 12 9.22 -6.03 -8.06
C TRP A 12 10.59 -5.69 -7.47
N GLN A 13 11.02 -6.37 -6.41
CA GLN A 13 12.32 -6.13 -5.77
C GLN A 13 13.51 -6.55 -6.67
N SER A 14 13.30 -7.47 -7.60
CA SER A 14 14.29 -7.84 -8.62
C SER A 14 14.35 -6.87 -9.80
N ASP A 15 13.28 -6.12 -10.03
CA ASP A 15 13.07 -5.33 -11.25
C ASP A 15 13.16 -3.81 -10.98
N LEU A 16 12.96 -3.40 -9.73
CA LEU A 16 13.05 -2.02 -9.26
C LEU A 16 14.13 -1.91 -8.19
N GLU A 17 15.17 -1.15 -8.48
CA GLU A 17 16.11 -0.70 -7.45
C GLU A 17 15.60 0.63 -6.90
N LEU A 18 15.35 0.70 -5.59
CA LEU A 18 15.03 1.97 -4.95
C LEU A 18 16.31 2.83 -4.93
N GLY A 19 16.30 3.92 -5.67
CA GLY A 19 17.39 4.89 -5.73
C GLY A 19 17.38 5.78 -4.50
N GLU A 20 16.50 6.78 -4.50
CA GLU A 20 16.41 7.78 -3.44
C GLU A 20 15.03 7.76 -2.77
N LEU A 21 15.01 7.84 -1.44
CA LEU A 21 13.82 8.11 -0.64
C LEU A 21 13.97 9.50 -0.01
N VAL A 22 13.13 10.43 -0.43
CA VAL A 22 13.09 11.80 0.12
C VAL A 22 11.82 11.95 0.97
N VAL A 23 11.97 12.60 2.13
CA VAL A 23 10.87 12.94 3.02
C VAL A 23 10.78 14.47 3.11
N GLU A 24 9.69 15.05 2.64
CA GLU A 24 9.51 16.51 2.60
C GLU A 24 8.33 16.94 3.48
N PRO A 25 8.47 17.99 4.30
CA PRO A 25 7.38 18.49 5.11
C PRO A 25 6.30 19.14 4.23
N LEU A 26 5.03 18.92 4.56
CA LEU A 26 3.89 19.58 3.92
C LEU A 26 3.33 20.65 4.85
N SER A 27 3.09 21.85 4.32
CA SER A 27 2.59 22.98 5.12
C SER A 27 1.11 22.89 5.49
N TRP A 28 0.38 21.98 4.85
CA TRP A 28 -1.07 21.84 4.95
C TRP A 28 -1.49 20.50 5.57
N SER A 29 -0.54 19.66 5.96
CA SER A 29 -0.77 18.35 6.57
C SER A 29 0.17 18.16 7.76
N ASP A 30 -0.26 17.38 8.74
CA ASP A 30 0.61 16.88 9.82
C ASP A 30 1.47 15.68 9.37
N HIS A 31 1.28 15.21 8.12
CA HIS A 31 2.12 14.22 7.45
C HIS A 31 3.22 14.84 6.58
N SER A 32 4.23 14.01 6.24
CA SER A 32 5.28 14.35 5.28
C SER A 32 5.03 13.68 3.93
N LEU A 33 5.47 14.31 2.84
CA LEU A 33 5.50 13.71 1.52
C LEU A 33 6.66 12.72 1.44
N LEU A 34 6.35 11.45 1.13
CA LEU A 34 7.35 10.45 0.75
C LEU A 34 7.52 10.43 -0.76
N ARG A 35 8.74 10.69 -1.24
CA ARG A 35 9.11 10.62 -2.65
C ARG A 35 10.11 9.48 -2.85
N LEU A 36 9.72 8.50 -3.63
CA LEU A 36 10.53 7.32 -3.96
C LEU A 36 10.98 7.41 -5.41
N ASP A 37 12.29 7.36 -5.63
CA ASP A 37 12.91 7.24 -6.95
C ASP A 37 13.25 5.78 -7.22
N PHE A 38 12.79 5.25 -8.35
CA PHE A 38 13.06 3.88 -8.74
C PHE A 38 13.93 3.85 -9.99
N GLN A 39 15.13 3.31 -9.84
CA GLN A 39 16.02 3.02 -10.95
C GLN A 39 15.58 1.71 -11.57
N THR A 40 15.26 1.73 -12.86
CA THR A 40 14.93 0.52 -13.60
C THR A 40 16.23 -0.22 -13.91
N ALA A 41 16.43 -1.40 -13.31
CA ALA A 41 17.38 -2.36 -13.85
C ALA A 41 16.87 -2.75 -15.25
N ALA A 42 17.79 -2.82 -16.22
CA ALA A 42 17.54 -2.89 -17.67
C ALA A 42 16.24 -3.62 -18.11
N PRO A 43 15.57 -3.15 -19.18
CA PRO A 43 14.30 -3.70 -19.65
C PRO A 43 14.52 -5.09 -20.25
N ASN A 44 14.60 -6.12 -19.41
CA ASN A 44 14.71 -7.51 -19.87
C ASN A 44 13.36 -8.22 -19.88
N ARG A 45 12.26 -7.47 -20.02
CA ARG A 45 10.94 -8.04 -20.29
C ARG A 45 10.59 -7.77 -21.74
N ARG A 46 10.94 -8.73 -22.61
CA ARG A 46 10.41 -8.82 -23.97
C ARG A 46 8.88 -8.65 -23.92
N GLU A 47 8.40 -7.63 -24.62
CA GLU A 47 7.06 -7.44 -25.16
C GLU A 47 5.90 -8.19 -24.48
N SER A 48 5.06 -7.45 -23.76
CA SER A 48 3.63 -7.37 -24.11
C SER A 48 2.93 -6.46 -23.11
N GLU A 49 2.35 -5.38 -23.63
CA GLU A 49 1.52 -4.37 -22.97
C GLU A 49 2.25 -3.13 -22.43
N PRO A 50 1.79 -1.91 -22.81
CA PRO A 50 2.20 -0.68 -22.14
C PRO A 50 1.94 -0.80 -20.65
N LEU A 51 2.79 -0.16 -19.82
CA LEU A 51 2.48 0.10 -18.41
C LEU A 51 1.06 0.67 -18.33
N ARG A 52 0.12 -0.20 -17.96
CA ARG A 52 -1.29 0.18 -17.81
C ARG A 52 -1.34 1.03 -16.56
N TRP A 53 -1.36 2.35 -16.75
CA TRP A 53 -1.69 3.27 -15.69
C TRP A 53 -3.14 3.00 -15.28
N PHE A 54 -3.31 2.19 -14.24
CA PHE A 54 -4.61 2.01 -13.62
C PHE A 54 -4.97 3.34 -12.99
N HIS A 55 -5.93 4.05 -13.58
CA HIS A 55 -6.49 5.24 -12.96
C HIS A 55 -7.16 4.79 -11.64
N PRO A 56 -6.67 5.20 -10.45
CA PRO A 56 -7.12 4.63 -9.19
C PRO A 56 -8.52 5.07 -8.76
N ARG A 57 -9.31 5.71 -9.65
CA ARG A 57 -10.67 6.17 -9.33
C ARG A 57 -11.58 5.04 -8.86
N ARG A 58 -11.20 3.78 -9.12
CA ARG A 58 -11.89 2.56 -8.66
C ARG A 58 -11.07 1.70 -7.70
N LEU A 59 -9.84 2.10 -7.35
CA LEU A 59 -8.94 1.23 -6.58
C LEU A 59 -9.29 1.22 -5.09
N MET A 60 -9.85 2.29 -4.54
CA MET A 60 -10.57 2.25 -3.27
C MET A 60 -11.70 3.26 -3.29
N ASP A 61 -12.92 2.77 -3.15
CA ASP A 61 -14.00 3.53 -2.55
C ASP A 61 -13.65 3.59 -1.06
N PRO A 62 -13.12 4.71 -0.53
CA PRO A 62 -12.55 4.75 0.81
C PRO A 62 -13.63 4.52 1.88
N ASP A 63 -14.85 4.98 1.63
CA ASP A 63 -15.99 4.78 2.52
C ASP A 63 -16.40 3.30 2.54
N ARG A 64 -16.45 2.65 1.38
CA ARG A 64 -16.72 1.21 1.28
C ARG A 64 -15.58 0.39 1.86
N PHE A 65 -14.32 0.77 1.62
CA PHE A 65 -13.15 0.10 2.19
C PHE A 65 -13.17 0.18 3.72
N GLN A 66 -13.46 1.35 4.28
CA GLN A 66 -13.62 1.51 5.72
C GLN A 66 -14.78 0.68 6.27
N THR A 67 -15.87 0.56 5.51
CA THR A 67 -17.00 -0.32 5.87
C THR A 67 -16.62 -1.80 5.88
N GLU A 68 -15.88 -2.27 4.87
CA GLU A 68 -15.46 -3.67 4.74
C GLU A 68 -14.32 -4.05 5.70
N LEU A 69 -13.41 -3.11 5.98
CA LEU A 69 -12.35 -3.25 6.98
C LEU A 69 -12.93 -3.38 8.39
N GLY A 70 -14.06 -2.71 8.64
CA GLY A 70 -14.78 -2.77 9.90
C GLY A 70 -14.05 -2.08 11.05
N VAL A 71 -14.46 -2.38 12.28
CA VAL A 71 -13.87 -1.84 13.50
C VAL A 71 -12.87 -2.85 14.06
N VAL A 72 -11.69 -2.38 14.45
CA VAL A 72 -10.70 -3.21 15.13
C VAL A 72 -11.31 -3.80 16.41
N PRO A 73 -11.34 -5.13 16.56
CA PRO A 73 -11.85 -5.75 17.76
C PRO A 73 -11.11 -5.25 19.01
N GLU A 74 -11.85 -4.73 20.00
CA GLU A 74 -11.29 -4.28 21.29
C GLU A 74 -10.54 -5.41 22.02
N THR A 75 -10.83 -6.66 21.69
CA THR A 75 -10.12 -7.84 22.18
C THR A 75 -8.63 -7.85 21.83
N LEU A 76 -8.22 -7.10 20.80
CA LEU A 76 -6.82 -6.96 20.39
C LEU A 76 -6.08 -5.87 21.17
N ALA A 77 -6.76 -5.04 21.97
CA ALA A 77 -6.15 -3.92 22.70
C ALA A 77 -5.08 -4.34 23.73
N HIS A 78 -5.07 -5.61 24.13
CA HIS A 78 -4.10 -6.19 25.08
C HIS A 78 -3.18 -7.24 24.42
N SER A 79 -3.18 -7.33 23.09
CA SER A 79 -2.36 -8.29 22.34
C SER A 79 -0.93 -7.79 22.14
N LEU A 80 -0.02 -8.71 21.84
CA LEU A 80 1.34 -8.35 21.44
C LEU A 80 1.30 -7.67 20.06
N ALA A 81 2.22 -6.73 19.82
CA ALA A 81 2.26 -5.97 18.57
C ALA A 81 2.27 -6.84 17.30
N GLY A 82 2.92 -8.01 17.34
CA GLY A 82 2.92 -8.94 16.20
C GLY A 82 1.56 -9.56 15.89
N GLU A 83 0.75 -9.84 16.92
CA GLU A 83 -0.61 -10.36 16.74
C GLU A 83 -1.55 -9.28 16.19
N LEU A 84 -1.35 -8.04 16.65
CA LEU A 84 -2.07 -6.88 16.14
C LEU A 84 -1.79 -6.64 14.67
N VAL A 85 -0.52 -6.67 14.26
CA VAL A 85 -0.11 -6.51 12.85
C VAL A 85 -0.67 -7.64 11.99
N ALA A 86 -0.56 -8.90 12.43
CA ALA A 86 -1.08 -10.04 11.67
C ALA A 86 -2.61 -9.99 11.48
N ALA A 87 -3.34 -9.55 12.52
CA ALA A 87 -4.78 -9.35 12.43
C ALA A 87 -5.15 -8.23 11.46
N TRP A 88 -4.41 -7.12 11.50
CA TRP A 88 -4.58 -5.99 10.60
C TRP A 88 -4.27 -6.33 9.14
N ASP A 89 -3.18 -7.05 8.88
CA ASP A 89 -2.80 -7.49 7.53
C ASP A 89 -3.90 -8.36 6.92
N LYS A 90 -4.44 -9.29 7.71
CA LYS A 90 -5.54 -10.15 7.29
C LYS A 90 -6.81 -9.35 6.97
N ALA A 91 -7.24 -8.47 7.88
CA ALA A 91 -8.45 -7.67 7.69
C ALA A 91 -8.34 -6.74 6.47
N THR A 92 -7.16 -6.15 6.27
CA THR A 92 -6.86 -5.29 5.13
C THR A 92 -6.91 -6.07 3.82
N ALA A 93 -6.30 -7.26 3.77
CA ALA A 93 -6.34 -8.11 2.59
C ALA A 93 -7.78 -8.54 2.22
N ASP A 94 -8.57 -8.95 3.21
CA ASP A 94 -9.97 -9.35 3.02
C ASP A 94 -10.85 -8.17 2.55
N ALA A 95 -10.64 -6.98 3.08
CA ALA A 95 -11.36 -5.77 2.66
C ALA A 95 -10.98 -5.34 1.24
N LEU A 96 -9.69 -5.42 0.89
CA LEU A 96 -9.21 -5.14 -0.46
C LEU A 96 -9.82 -6.10 -1.49
N ASP A 97 -9.88 -7.41 -1.20
CA ASP A 97 -10.48 -8.40 -2.11
C ASP A 97 -11.96 -8.10 -2.43
N ARG A 98 -12.70 -7.60 -1.43
CA ARG A 98 -14.12 -7.24 -1.58
C ARG A 98 -14.32 -5.93 -2.35
N VAL A 99 -13.45 -4.95 -2.13
CA VAL A 99 -13.54 -3.63 -2.76
C VAL A 99 -13.03 -3.67 -4.20
N VAL A 100 -11.89 -4.34 -4.40
CA VAL A 100 -11.23 -4.53 -5.68
C VAL A 100 -11.82 -5.78 -6.33
N THR A 101 -13.09 -5.75 -6.74
CA THR A 101 -13.57 -6.76 -7.69
C THR A 101 -12.77 -6.62 -8.98
N LEU A 102 -11.72 -7.42 -9.14
CA LEU A 102 -10.99 -7.58 -10.40
C LEU A 102 -11.96 -8.25 -11.38
N ARG A 103 -12.60 -7.44 -12.22
CA ARG A 103 -13.26 -7.88 -13.44
C ARG A 103 -12.31 -7.74 -14.60
#